data_AF-K1R6G9-F1
#
_entry.id   AF-K1R6G9-F1
#
_cell.length_a   1.000
_cell.length_b   1.000
_cell.length_c   1.000
_cell.angle_alpha   90.00
_cell.angle_beta   90.00
_cell.angle_gamma   90.00
#
_symmetry.space_group_name_H-M   'P 1'
#
loop_
_entity.id
_entity.type
_entity.pdbx_description
1 polymer ?
#
loop_
_entity_poly.entity_id
_entity_poly.type
_entity_poly.pdbx_seq_one_letter_code
_entity_poly.pdbx_strand_id
1 'polypeptide(L)'
;MGDFSCLVLRYFSLNQTSSWRIQDGVKPFANINECSDSPCKNDATCYNTPGSFDCCCAAGWTGPQCDIDINECTANPDLCQNGGTCRNKQGSFECMCAEGWTGSLCTEVKKTVIVCEGGKLELRCPDGKISIDEAVFGRTEGGNVCPHRQIKSTNCQSASSLTEVRSKCDGQKSCSITVSNGVLGGDPCPGTYKYLEVTFTCVVQ
;
A
#
# COMPACT_ATOMS: atom_id res chain seq x y z
N MET A 1 -10.49 -10.00 -6.37
CA MET A 1 -11.91 -10.41 -6.36
C MET A 1 -12.71 -9.13 -6.17
N GLY A 2 -12.90 -8.42 -7.28
CA GLY A 2 -13.44 -7.06 -7.27
C GLY A 2 -14.96 -7.07 -7.36
N ASP A 3 -15.56 -6.19 -6.58
CA ASP A 3 -16.64 -5.31 -7.01
C ASP A 3 -17.67 -5.93 -7.97
N PHE A 4 -18.41 -6.93 -7.46
CA PHE A 4 -19.72 -7.26 -8.01
C PHE A 4 -20.68 -6.14 -7.62
N SER A 5 -20.45 -5.00 -8.28
CA SER A 5 -21.22 -3.78 -8.19
C SER A 5 -22.70 -4.11 -8.12
N CYS A 6 -23.39 -3.49 -7.17
CA CYS A 6 -24.83 -3.52 -6.99
C CYS A 6 -25.63 -3.30 -8.30
N LEU A 7 -24.98 -2.77 -9.35
CA LEU A 7 -25.48 -2.66 -10.72
C LEU A 7 -25.87 -4.00 -11.38
N VAL A 8 -25.14 -5.11 -11.14
CA VAL A 8 -25.43 -6.40 -11.81
C VAL A 8 -26.65 -7.09 -11.22
N LEU A 9 -26.84 -7.03 -9.90
CA LEU A 9 -28.03 -7.58 -9.23
C LEU A 9 -29.32 -6.83 -9.61
N ARG A 10 -29.21 -5.54 -10.00
CA ARG A 10 -30.34 -4.72 -10.45
C ARG A 10 -30.75 -4.95 -11.89
N TYR A 11 -29.85 -5.42 -12.77
CA TYR A 11 -30.22 -5.76 -14.16
C TYR A 11 -31.32 -6.86 -14.20
N PHE A 12 -31.38 -7.73 -13.17
CA PHE A 12 -32.42 -8.74 -13.03
C PHE A 12 -33.72 -8.22 -12.36
N SER A 13 -33.67 -7.19 -11.51
CA SER A 13 -34.87 -6.65 -10.84
C SER A 13 -35.66 -5.64 -11.68
N LEU A 14 -35.04 -4.98 -12.67
CA LEU A 14 -35.74 -4.05 -13.56
C LEU A 14 -36.58 -4.73 -14.65
N ASN A 15 -36.47 -6.05 -14.79
CA ASN A 15 -37.19 -6.82 -15.83
C ASN A 15 -38.47 -7.50 -15.30
N GLN A 16 -38.95 -7.16 -14.10
CA GLN A 16 -40.30 -7.53 -13.65
C GLN A 16 -41.26 -6.38 -13.92
N THR A 17 -41.96 -6.49 -15.04
CA THR A 17 -43.07 -5.63 -15.44
C THR A 17 -44.26 -5.85 -14.51
N SER A 18 -44.45 -5.00 -13.50
CA SER A 18 -45.73 -4.91 -12.79
C SER A 18 -46.49 -3.67 -13.25
N SER A 19 -47.39 -3.89 -14.20
CA SER A 19 -48.52 -3.00 -14.49
C SER A 19 -49.32 -2.73 -13.21
N TRP A 20 -49.47 -1.48 -12.80
CA TRP A 20 -50.41 -1.11 -11.73
C TRP A 20 -51.65 -0.43 -12.30
N ARG A 21 -52.79 -1.12 -12.19
CA ARG A 21 -54.13 -0.55 -12.32
C ARG A 21 -54.48 0.24 -11.05
N ILE A 22 -55.20 1.35 -11.22
CA ILE A 22 -55.71 2.21 -10.15
C ILE A 22 -56.90 1.51 -9.48
N GLN A 23 -56.78 1.11 -8.21
CA GLN A 23 -57.91 0.98 -7.28
C GLN A 23 -57.47 1.38 -5.86
N ASP A 24 -58.32 2.19 -5.23
CA ASP A 24 -58.40 2.50 -3.80
C ASP A 24 -57.26 3.30 -3.13
N GLY A 25 -57.40 4.63 -3.12
CA GLY A 25 -57.15 5.49 -1.94
C GLY A 25 -55.76 5.59 -1.31
N VAL A 26 -54.75 4.84 -1.74
CA VAL A 26 -53.38 4.93 -1.21
C VAL A 26 -52.62 6.00 -1.99
N LYS A 27 -52.11 7.04 -1.29
CA LYS A 27 -51.19 8.02 -1.90
C LYS A 27 -50.07 7.26 -2.61
N PRO A 28 -49.68 7.63 -3.84
CA PRO A 28 -48.60 6.94 -4.51
C PRO A 28 -47.32 7.10 -3.68
N PHE A 29 -46.83 6.00 -3.10
CA PHE A 29 -45.51 5.90 -2.44
C PHE A 29 -44.35 6.32 -3.37
N ALA A 30 -44.62 6.51 -4.66
CA ALA A 30 -43.66 6.87 -5.69
C ALA A 30 -43.30 8.36 -5.78
N ASN A 31 -43.84 9.23 -4.91
CA ASN A 31 -43.60 10.69 -4.99
C ASN A 31 -42.74 11.26 -3.85
N ILE A 32 -42.26 10.40 -2.94
CA ILE A 32 -41.23 10.77 -1.96
C ILE A 32 -39.89 10.31 -2.56
N ASN A 33 -38.85 11.14 -2.43
CA ASN A 33 -37.48 10.76 -2.77
C ASN A 33 -36.71 10.61 -1.47
N GLU A 34 -36.70 9.41 -0.93
CA GLU A 34 -36.05 9.00 0.31
C GLU A 34 -34.52 9.22 0.28
N CYS A 35 -33.91 9.39 -0.90
CA CYS A 35 -32.50 9.76 -1.02
C CYS A 35 -32.21 11.24 -0.73
N SER A 36 -33.24 12.10 -0.65
CA SER A 36 -33.05 13.54 -0.43
C SER A 36 -32.44 13.84 0.96
N ASP A 37 -32.67 12.96 1.93
CA ASP A 37 -32.14 13.08 3.29
C ASP A 37 -30.73 12.47 3.47
N SER A 38 -30.11 12.02 2.37
CA SER A 38 -28.78 11.38 2.38
C SER A 38 -28.66 10.25 3.43
N PRO A 39 -29.54 9.23 3.35
CA PRO A 39 -29.58 8.15 4.33
C PRO A 39 -28.34 7.24 4.26
N CYS A 40 -27.73 7.10 3.08
CA CYS A 40 -26.53 6.30 2.87
C CYS A 40 -25.27 7.00 3.39
N LYS A 41 -24.40 6.25 4.07
CA LYS A 41 -23.16 6.73 4.69
C LYS A 41 -21.92 6.26 3.93
N ASN A 42 -20.76 6.83 4.28
CA ASN A 42 -19.43 6.39 3.83
C ASN A 42 -19.32 6.26 2.30
N ASP A 43 -19.62 7.35 1.59
CA ASP A 43 -19.54 7.46 0.13
C ASP A 43 -20.41 6.46 -0.65
N ALA A 44 -21.41 5.86 0.01
CA ALA A 44 -22.39 4.99 -0.63
C ALA A 44 -23.33 5.77 -1.56
N THR A 45 -23.72 5.13 -2.67
CA THR A 45 -24.68 5.69 -3.62
C THR A 45 -26.10 5.34 -3.20
N CYS A 46 -26.97 6.34 -3.07
CA CYS A 46 -28.38 6.14 -2.75
C CYS A 46 -29.25 5.96 -4.00
N TYR A 47 -30.16 4.98 -3.95
CA TYR A 47 -31.17 4.75 -4.97
C TYR A 47 -32.58 4.82 -4.37
N ASN A 48 -33.42 5.67 -4.97
CA ASN A 48 -34.81 5.79 -4.56
C ASN A 48 -35.62 4.58 -5.04
N THR A 49 -36.49 4.05 -4.18
CA THR A 49 -37.40 2.94 -4.52
C THR A 49 -38.82 3.26 -4.06
N PRO A 50 -39.88 2.62 -4.58
CA PRO A 50 -41.24 2.92 -4.14
C PRO A 50 -41.44 2.70 -2.63
N GLY A 51 -41.57 3.79 -1.87
CA GLY A 51 -41.75 3.78 -0.42
C GLY A 51 -40.51 3.43 0.40
N SER A 52 -39.31 3.47 -0.19
CA SER A 52 -38.05 3.16 0.50
C SER A 52 -36.82 3.67 -0.26
N PHE A 53 -35.63 3.37 0.24
CA PHE A 53 -34.36 3.61 -0.43
C PHE A 53 -33.47 2.37 -0.32
N ASP A 54 -32.50 2.27 -1.23
CA ASP A 54 -31.45 1.26 -1.16
C ASP A 54 -30.09 1.93 -1.31
N CYS A 55 -29.14 1.55 -0.45
CA CYS A 55 -27.76 2.04 -0.50
C CYS A 55 -26.84 1.02 -1.17
N CYS A 56 -26.09 1.48 -2.17
CA CYS A 56 -24.95 0.74 -2.71
C CYS A 56 -23.70 1.17 -1.96
N CYS A 57 -23.22 0.31 -1.06
CA CYS A 57 -22.08 0.61 -0.20
C CYS A 57 -20.77 0.70 -0.98
N ALA A 58 -19.90 1.62 -0.56
CA ALA A 58 -18.51 1.64 -0.98
C ALA A 58 -17.77 0.40 -0.44
N ALA A 59 -16.61 0.09 -1.03
CA ALA A 59 -15.75 -0.99 -0.55
C ALA A 59 -15.41 -0.79 0.95
N GLY A 60 -15.40 -1.89 1.70
CA GLY A 60 -15.15 -1.87 3.16
C GLY A 60 -16.39 -1.56 4.01
N TRP A 61 -17.57 -1.33 3.41
CA TRP A 61 -18.80 -1.01 4.13
C TRP A 61 -19.96 -1.95 3.81
N THR A 62 -20.84 -2.14 4.79
CA THR A 62 -22.04 -2.97 4.68
C THR A 62 -23.19 -2.40 5.52
N GLY A 63 -24.33 -3.06 5.49
CA GLY A 63 -25.56 -2.67 6.19
C GLY A 63 -26.51 -1.82 5.32
N PRO A 64 -27.77 -1.65 5.75
CA PRO A 64 -28.79 -0.96 4.94
C PRO A 64 -28.46 0.50 4.63
N GLN A 65 -27.69 1.16 5.50
CA GLN A 65 -27.23 2.53 5.33
C GLN A 65 -25.72 2.62 5.05
N CYS A 66 -25.04 1.50 4.84
CA CYS A 66 -23.59 1.45 4.63
C CYS A 66 -22.77 2.05 5.78
N ASP A 67 -23.27 1.89 7.00
CA ASP A 67 -22.72 2.42 8.24
C ASP A 67 -21.96 1.37 9.06
N ILE A 68 -21.94 0.12 8.60
CA ILE A 68 -21.25 -0.99 9.26
C ILE A 68 -19.93 -1.26 8.56
N ASP A 69 -18.84 -1.18 9.31
CA ASP A 69 -17.49 -1.52 8.85
C ASP A 69 -17.35 -3.02 8.59
N ILE A 70 -16.77 -3.39 7.44
CA ILE A 70 -16.37 -4.77 7.16
C ILE A 70 -15.01 -4.99 7.79
N ASN A 71 -14.90 -6.02 8.64
CA ASN A 71 -13.59 -6.44 9.11
C ASN A 71 -12.93 -7.36 8.08
N GLU A 72 -12.07 -6.83 7.21
CA GLU A 72 -11.44 -7.63 6.15
C GLU A 72 -10.50 -8.70 6.71
N CYS A 73 -9.93 -8.47 7.90
CA CYS A 73 -9.04 -9.43 8.54
C CYS A 73 -9.78 -10.69 9.01
N THR A 74 -11.04 -10.58 9.45
CA THR A 74 -11.85 -11.75 9.81
C THR A 74 -12.56 -12.35 8.61
N ALA A 75 -12.94 -11.52 7.65
CA ALA A 75 -13.56 -11.98 6.40
C ALA A 75 -12.57 -12.72 5.49
N ASN A 76 -11.29 -12.34 5.51
CA ASN A 76 -10.21 -12.99 4.78
C ASN A 76 -8.95 -13.14 5.66
N PRO A 77 -8.85 -14.25 6.43
CA PRO A 77 -7.74 -14.48 7.35
C PRO A 77 -6.36 -14.54 6.67
N ASP A 78 -6.29 -14.94 5.39
CA ASP A 78 -5.05 -15.07 4.62
C ASP A 78 -4.76 -13.84 3.75
N LEU A 79 -5.40 -12.70 4.01
CA LEU A 79 -5.23 -11.47 3.24
C LEU A 79 -3.78 -10.97 3.24
N CYS A 80 -3.12 -11.00 4.40
CA CYS A 80 -1.73 -10.59 4.56
C CYS A 80 -0.81 -11.80 4.41
N GLN A 81 0.02 -11.78 3.36
CA GLN A 81 0.87 -12.91 3.01
C GLN A 81 2.19 -12.90 3.79
N ASN A 82 2.93 -14.01 3.70
CA ASN A 82 4.31 -14.14 4.19
C ASN A 82 4.51 -13.76 5.67
N GLY A 83 3.56 -14.15 6.52
CA GLY A 83 3.62 -13.87 7.96
C GLY A 83 3.24 -12.43 8.33
N GLY A 84 2.65 -11.68 7.40
CA GLY A 84 2.08 -10.36 7.69
C GLY A 84 0.92 -10.43 8.67
N THR A 85 0.81 -9.44 9.56
CA THR A 85 -0.30 -9.30 10.51
C THR A 85 -1.35 -8.34 9.94
N CYS A 86 -2.60 -8.79 9.86
CA CYS A 86 -3.71 -7.94 9.41
C CYS A 86 -4.21 -7.05 10.55
N ARG A 87 -4.40 -5.76 10.25
CA ARG A 87 -5.06 -4.79 11.12
C ARG A 87 -6.26 -4.18 10.41
N ASN A 88 -7.44 -4.40 10.99
CA ASN A 88 -8.68 -3.79 10.49
C ASN A 88 -8.66 -2.27 10.69
N LYS A 89 -9.18 -1.53 9.72
CA LYS A 89 -9.41 -0.09 9.78
C LYS A 89 -10.83 0.19 9.32
N GLN A 90 -11.32 1.39 9.62
CA GLN A 90 -12.64 1.78 9.17
C GLN A 90 -12.65 1.93 7.64
N GLY A 91 -13.48 1.14 6.96
CA GLY A 91 -13.62 1.06 5.51
C GLY A 91 -12.43 0.44 4.77
N SER A 92 -11.46 -0.17 5.47
CA SER A 92 -10.25 -0.71 4.85
C SER A 92 -9.43 -1.59 5.81
N PHE A 93 -8.30 -2.10 5.34
CA PHE A 93 -7.35 -2.83 6.17
C PHE A 93 -5.91 -2.36 5.94
N GLU A 94 -5.01 -2.83 6.81
CA GLU A 94 -3.58 -2.68 6.64
C GLU A 94 -2.86 -3.97 7.00
N CYS A 95 -1.94 -4.39 6.14
CA CYS A 95 -1.02 -5.48 6.45
C CYS A 95 0.30 -4.93 7.02
N MET A 96 0.63 -5.36 8.23
CA MET A 96 1.95 -5.15 8.83
C MET A 96 2.87 -6.29 8.42
N CYS A 97 3.75 -6.03 7.45
CA CYS A 97 4.60 -7.07 6.87
C CYS A 97 5.71 -7.52 7.81
N ALA A 98 5.99 -8.83 7.78
CA ALA A 98 7.17 -9.40 8.42
C ALA A 98 8.47 -8.90 7.77
N GLU A 99 9.58 -9.11 8.46
CA GLU A 99 10.92 -8.76 7.95
C GLU A 99 11.18 -9.39 6.58
N GLY A 100 11.73 -8.62 5.65
CA GLY A 100 11.98 -9.04 4.28
C GLY A 100 10.80 -8.90 3.32
N TRP A 101 9.63 -8.44 3.78
CA TRP A 101 8.42 -8.27 2.94
C TRP A 101 7.85 -6.85 2.95
N THR A 102 7.12 -6.52 1.89
CA THR A 102 6.44 -5.23 1.70
C THR A 102 5.23 -5.35 0.79
N GLY A 103 4.59 -4.21 0.53
CA GLY A 103 3.40 -4.09 -0.30
C GLY A 103 2.12 -4.20 0.55
N SER A 104 0.99 -3.78 -0.01
CA SER A 104 -0.30 -3.73 0.71
C SER A 104 -0.77 -5.09 1.22
N LEU A 105 -0.31 -6.19 0.60
CA LEU A 105 -0.61 -7.57 0.95
C LEU A 105 0.62 -8.38 1.41
N CYS A 106 1.77 -7.72 1.62
CA CYS A 106 3.02 -8.37 2.01
C CYS A 106 3.54 -9.43 1.01
N THR A 107 3.27 -9.24 -0.28
CA THR A 107 3.66 -10.16 -1.35
C THR A 107 4.97 -9.79 -2.02
N GLU A 108 5.52 -8.61 -1.74
CA GLU A 108 6.72 -8.10 -2.40
C GLU A 108 7.95 -8.30 -1.52
N VAL A 109 9.06 -8.76 -2.10
CA VAL A 109 10.31 -9.04 -1.38
C VAL A 109 11.16 -7.78 -1.26
N LYS A 110 11.58 -7.46 -0.02
CA LYS A 110 12.66 -6.49 0.26
C LYS A 110 14.01 -7.17 0.17
N LYS A 111 14.94 -6.55 -0.55
CA LYS A 111 16.32 -7.01 -0.70
C LYS A 111 17.26 -5.99 -0.08
N THR A 112 18.16 -6.47 0.78
CA THR A 112 19.19 -5.62 1.40
C THR A 112 20.57 -6.00 0.85
N VAL A 113 21.33 -4.99 0.43
CA VAL A 113 22.68 -5.15 -0.10
C VAL A 113 23.62 -4.22 0.66
N ILE A 114 24.75 -4.76 1.11
CA ILE A 114 25.79 -4.00 1.79
C ILE A 114 27.05 -3.97 0.92
N VAL A 115 27.60 -2.77 0.71
CA VAL A 115 28.81 -2.55 -0.08
C VAL A 115 29.77 -1.64 0.67
N CYS A 116 31.01 -2.09 0.87
CA CYS A 116 32.04 -1.31 1.55
C CYS A 116 32.49 -0.09 0.75
N GLU A 117 32.99 0.94 1.43
CA GLU A 117 33.53 2.15 0.81
C GLU A 117 34.65 1.83 -0.20
N GLY A 118 34.54 2.40 -1.40
CA GLY A 118 35.39 2.09 -2.57
C GLY A 118 34.83 0.98 -3.47
N GLY A 119 33.80 0.25 -3.02
CA GLY A 119 33.08 -0.75 -3.81
C GLY A 119 32.08 -0.15 -4.80
N LYS A 120 31.34 -1.03 -5.48
CA LYS A 120 30.32 -0.67 -6.46
C LYS A 120 29.01 -1.36 -6.13
N LEU A 121 27.96 -0.59 -5.88
CA LEU A 121 26.61 -1.09 -5.76
C LEU A 121 26.13 -1.53 -7.14
N GLU A 122 25.54 -2.72 -7.21
CA GLU A 122 24.88 -3.23 -8.42
C GLU A 122 23.52 -3.80 -8.04
N LEU A 123 22.45 -3.15 -8.51
CA LEU A 123 21.07 -3.59 -8.28
C LEU A 123 20.47 -4.05 -9.59
N ARG A 124 19.62 -5.09 -9.54
CA ARG A 124 18.91 -5.63 -10.72
C ARG A 124 17.51 -6.11 -10.36
N CYS A 125 16.55 -5.75 -11.21
CA CYS A 125 15.18 -6.22 -11.21
C CYS A 125 14.83 -6.72 -12.64
N PRO A 126 14.94 -8.03 -12.92
CA PRO A 126 14.66 -8.57 -14.25
C PRO A 126 13.22 -8.30 -14.71
N ASP A 127 12.26 -8.53 -13.81
CA ASP A 127 10.83 -8.51 -14.09
C ASP A 127 10.15 -7.21 -13.65
N GLY A 128 10.90 -6.19 -13.23
CA GLY A 128 10.35 -4.97 -12.66
C GLY A 128 11.32 -3.80 -12.67
N LYS A 129 10.98 -2.76 -11.91
CA LYS A 129 11.82 -1.59 -11.70
C LYS A 129 12.23 -1.50 -10.23
N ILE A 130 13.43 -1.01 -10.00
CA ILE A 130 13.97 -0.77 -8.67
C ILE A 130 13.17 0.35 -8.01
N SER A 131 12.76 0.12 -6.77
CA SER A 131 12.29 1.16 -5.85
C SER A 131 13.11 1.08 -4.56
N ILE A 132 13.83 2.15 -4.24
CA ILE A 132 14.70 2.21 -3.07
C ILE A 132 13.87 2.59 -1.84
N ASP A 133 13.79 1.66 -0.89
CA ASP A 133 13.09 1.86 0.38
C ASP A 133 13.98 2.68 1.33
N GLU A 134 15.22 2.24 1.52
CA GLU A 134 16.19 2.82 2.45
C GLU A 134 17.61 2.74 1.87
N ALA A 135 18.44 3.72 2.20
CA ALA A 135 19.86 3.69 1.90
C ALA A 135 20.63 4.50 2.94
N VAL A 136 21.66 3.89 3.50
CA VAL A 136 22.45 4.43 4.62
C VAL A 136 23.93 4.28 4.29
N PHE A 137 24.60 5.40 4.01
CA PHE A 137 26.06 5.44 3.89
C PHE A 137 26.69 5.89 5.19
N GLY A 138 27.52 5.06 5.81
CA GLY A 138 28.14 5.37 7.08
C GLY A 138 28.64 4.12 7.80
N ARG A 139 28.48 4.08 9.12
CA ARG A 139 28.75 2.91 9.95
C ARG A 139 27.83 2.92 11.16
N THR A 140 27.05 1.85 11.32
CA THR A 140 26.14 1.62 12.44
C THR A 140 26.65 0.52 13.39
N GLU A 141 27.67 -0.23 12.97
CA GLU A 141 28.29 -1.27 13.80
C GLU A 141 29.81 -1.42 13.58
N GLY A 142 30.48 -1.95 14.60
CA GLY A 142 31.91 -2.27 14.57
C GLY A 142 32.22 -3.76 14.32
N GLY A 143 31.19 -4.56 14.00
CA GLY A 143 31.27 -6.02 13.89
C GLY A 143 31.84 -6.51 12.55
N ASN A 144 31.17 -7.51 11.97
CA ASN A 144 31.65 -8.21 10.77
C ASN A 144 31.30 -7.50 9.46
N VAL A 145 30.51 -6.43 9.49
CA VAL A 145 30.16 -5.67 8.30
C VAL A 145 31.31 -4.75 7.90
N CYS A 146 31.90 -5.05 6.74
CA CYS A 146 33.05 -4.35 6.17
C CYS A 146 34.17 -4.17 7.21
N PRO A 147 34.79 -5.28 7.67
CA PRO A 147 35.73 -5.25 8.79
C PRO A 147 36.98 -4.45 8.41
N HIS A 148 37.36 -3.50 9.28
CA HIS A 148 38.48 -2.61 9.00
C HIS A 148 39.14 -2.12 10.30
N ARG A 149 40.44 -1.79 10.24
CA ARG A 149 41.19 -1.29 11.41
C ARG A 149 40.84 0.14 11.81
N GLN A 150 40.27 0.90 10.88
CA GLN A 150 39.92 2.31 11.06
C GLN A 150 38.43 2.45 11.30
N ILE A 151 37.99 2.20 12.54
CA ILE A 151 36.61 2.41 12.98
C ILE A 151 36.68 3.28 14.25
N LYS A 152 36.45 4.59 14.09
CA LYS A 152 36.45 5.54 15.22
C LYS A 152 35.04 5.83 15.73
N SER A 153 34.02 5.66 14.89
CA SER A 153 32.61 5.82 15.23
C SER A 153 31.78 4.71 14.59
N THR A 154 30.76 4.24 15.32
CA THR A 154 29.72 3.33 14.84
C THR A 154 28.34 3.97 14.83
N ASN A 155 28.27 5.30 14.98
CA ASN A 155 27.03 6.05 14.96
C ASN A 155 27.17 7.19 13.96
N CYS A 156 27.42 6.86 12.69
CA CYS A 156 27.50 7.86 11.63
C CYS A 156 26.76 7.43 10.38
N GLN A 157 26.00 8.35 9.81
CA GLN A 157 25.18 8.14 8.62
C GLN A 157 25.11 9.45 7.83
N SER A 158 25.19 9.36 6.51
CA SER A 158 24.99 10.49 5.61
C SER A 158 23.48 10.76 5.44
N ALA A 159 23.05 11.98 5.77
CA ALA A 159 21.66 12.41 5.63
C ALA A 159 21.17 12.43 4.16
N SER A 160 22.08 12.49 3.19
CA SER A 160 21.74 12.59 1.76
C SER A 160 21.77 11.24 1.03
N SER A 161 22.29 10.19 1.68
CA SER A 161 22.52 8.90 1.02
C SER A 161 21.27 8.30 0.37
N LEU A 162 20.10 8.40 1.00
CA LEU A 162 18.83 7.97 0.41
C LEU A 162 18.47 8.72 -0.88
N THR A 163 18.53 10.04 -0.87
CA THR A 163 18.19 10.87 -2.03
C THR A 163 19.16 10.63 -3.20
N GLU A 164 20.46 10.46 -2.91
CA GLU A 164 21.48 10.18 -3.93
C GLU A 164 21.31 8.81 -4.59
N VAL A 165 20.94 7.78 -3.81
CA VAL A 165 20.68 6.44 -4.35
C VAL A 165 19.36 6.40 -5.12
N ARG A 166 18.29 7.02 -4.59
CA ARG A 166 17.00 7.14 -5.28
C ARG A 166 17.11 7.83 -6.63
N SER A 167 17.77 8.99 -6.68
CA SER A 167 17.90 9.77 -7.92
C SER A 167 18.59 8.99 -9.05
N LYS A 168 19.41 8.00 -8.70
CA LYS A 168 20.17 7.17 -9.66
C LYS A 168 19.56 5.81 -9.93
N CYS A 169 18.74 5.26 -9.03
CA CYS A 169 18.27 3.88 -9.16
C CYS A 169 16.76 3.74 -9.33
N ASP A 170 15.95 4.65 -8.79
CA ASP A 170 14.50 4.50 -8.86
C ASP A 170 14.00 4.46 -10.30
N GLY A 171 13.08 3.53 -10.57
CA GLY A 171 12.47 3.35 -11.89
C GLY A 171 13.36 2.63 -12.91
N GLN A 172 14.60 2.25 -12.56
CA GLN A 172 15.51 1.54 -13.46
C GLN A 172 15.39 0.02 -13.30
N LYS A 173 15.68 -0.74 -14.37
CA LYS A 173 15.80 -2.21 -14.28
C LYS A 173 17.12 -2.66 -13.67
N SER A 174 18.15 -1.84 -13.82
CA SER A 174 19.47 -2.07 -13.26
C SER A 174 20.11 -0.74 -12.90
N CYS A 175 20.77 -0.68 -11.75
CA CYS A 175 21.44 0.53 -11.28
C CYS A 175 22.86 0.19 -10.83
N SER A 176 23.79 1.13 -11.02
CA SER A 176 25.11 1.00 -10.43
C SER A 176 25.70 2.32 -9.94
N ILE A 177 26.23 2.29 -8.72
CA ILE A 177 26.75 3.47 -8.00
C ILE A 177 28.10 3.10 -7.37
N THR A 178 29.11 3.94 -7.55
CA THR A 178 30.36 3.85 -6.80
C THR A 178 30.13 4.33 -5.37
N VAL A 179 30.49 3.52 -4.38
CA VAL A 179 30.30 3.83 -2.96
C VAL A 179 31.45 4.70 -2.48
N SER A 180 31.24 6.02 -2.40
CA SER A 180 32.25 6.96 -1.94
C SER A 180 31.64 8.26 -1.39
N ASN A 181 32.43 9.00 -0.62
CA ASN A 181 32.05 10.31 -0.07
C ASN A 181 31.60 11.29 -1.16
N GLY A 182 32.27 11.32 -2.31
CA GLY A 182 31.93 12.24 -3.40
C GLY A 182 30.59 11.94 -4.09
N VAL A 183 30.06 10.73 -3.90
CA VAL A 183 28.83 10.26 -4.54
C VAL A 183 27.64 10.26 -3.58
N LEU A 184 27.87 10.02 -2.29
CA LEU A 184 26.83 9.75 -1.30
C LEU A 184 26.66 10.87 -0.27
N GLY A 185 26.89 12.12 -0.70
CA GLY A 185 26.62 13.31 0.12
C GLY A 185 27.71 13.67 1.13
N GLY A 186 28.97 13.31 0.88
CA GLY A 186 30.11 13.67 1.71
C GLY A 186 30.58 12.58 2.67
N ASP A 187 31.51 12.93 3.56
CA ASP A 187 32.02 12.03 4.60
C ASP A 187 31.33 12.30 5.94
N PRO A 188 30.40 11.44 6.39
CA PRO A 188 29.70 11.62 7.66
C PRO A 188 30.58 11.33 8.90
N CYS A 189 31.72 10.63 8.73
CA CYS A 189 32.60 10.28 9.84
C CYS A 189 34.05 10.09 9.40
N PRO A 190 34.81 11.20 9.25
CA PRO A 190 36.20 11.16 8.84
C PRO A 190 37.06 10.23 9.70
N GLY A 191 37.86 9.39 9.04
CA GLY A 191 38.73 8.42 9.70
C GLY A 191 38.04 7.14 10.17
N THR A 192 36.76 6.96 9.82
CA THR A 192 36.04 5.68 9.93
C THR A 192 35.79 5.14 8.52
N TYR A 193 36.13 3.87 8.29
CA TYR A 193 35.82 3.17 7.05
C TYR A 193 34.34 2.83 6.98
N LYS A 194 33.64 3.26 5.93
CA LYS A 194 32.17 3.20 5.86
C LYS A 194 31.69 2.05 4.99
N TYR A 195 30.39 1.81 5.00
CA TYR A 195 29.67 1.00 4.04
C TYR A 195 28.35 1.66 3.66
N LEU A 196 27.84 1.31 2.50
CA LEU A 196 26.49 1.63 2.07
C LEU A 196 25.63 0.39 2.26
N GLU A 197 24.58 0.52 3.05
CA GLU A 197 23.50 -0.46 3.16
C GLU A 197 22.28 0.07 2.41
N VAL A 198 21.76 -0.72 1.45
CA VAL A 198 20.59 -0.34 0.63
C VAL A 198 19.54 -1.42 0.73
N THR A 199 18.32 -1.03 1.11
CA THR A 199 17.13 -1.86 1.05
C THR A 199 16.26 -1.39 -0.11
N PHE A 200 15.86 -2.31 -0.98
CA PHE A 200 15.08 -2.01 -2.17
C PHE A 200 14.11 -3.14 -2.53
N THR A 201 13.12 -2.80 -3.35
CA THR A 201 12.12 -3.72 -3.89
C THR A 201 12.10 -3.68 -5.41
N CYS A 202 11.65 -4.78 -6.02
CA CYS A 202 11.43 -4.86 -7.46
C CYS A 202 9.93 -4.78 -7.72
N VAL A 203 9.46 -3.62 -8.16
CA VAL A 203 8.04 -3.38 -8.44
C VAL A 203 7.77 -3.75 -9.90
N VAL A 204 6.87 -4.71 -10.10
CA VAL A 204 6.35 -5.07 -11.43
C VAL A 204 5.28 -4.04 -11.79
N GLN A 205 5.44 -3.32 -12.89
CA GLN A 205 4.48 -2.33 -13.41
C GLN A 205 3.77 -2.90 -14.63
#